data_AF-A0A2D5AHE5-F1
#
_entry.id   AF-A0A2D5AHE5-F1
#
_cell.length_a   1.000
_cell.length_b   1.000
_cell.length_c   1.000
_cell.angle_alpha   90.00
_cell.angle_beta   90.00
_cell.angle_gamma   90.00
#
_symmetry.space_group_name_H-M   'P 1'
#
loop_
_entity.id
_entity.type
_entity.pdbx_description
1 polymer ?
#
loop_
_entity_poly.entity_id
_entity_poly.type
_entity_poly.pdbx_seq_one_letter_code
_entity_poly.pdbx_strand_id
1 'polypeptide(L)'
;MAQAQSPYLPYNPDENADGLIGVADLQGLLSQYGNEFSTSVLGEDIAFVRLDNCGLIDCRSNCKALPGPWSMVGLDVVAENINQVAELVPASAQYSSGPQNYMWYGDGASSGTTVKYYAVDGIRALSTSTSLGYTSRVCVCYVAQYPHVEYDFCYLESLPGDDADFRDCIDAKSSAGWIPLTGVAQDYGRMYQAFWRWSQ
;
A
#
# COMPACT_ATOMS: atom_id res chain seq x y z
N MET A 1 31.99 -12.84 -7.89
CA MET A 1 31.14 -13.86 -7.25
C MET A 1 31.08 -13.52 -5.77
N ALA A 2 30.04 -12.81 -5.33
CA ALA A 2 29.83 -12.54 -3.91
C ALA A 2 28.82 -13.58 -3.41
N GLN A 3 29.29 -14.54 -2.62
CA GLN A 3 28.40 -15.49 -1.94
C GLN A 3 27.65 -14.73 -0.84
N ALA A 4 26.32 -14.82 -0.85
CA ALA A 4 25.54 -14.56 0.34
C ALA A 4 25.97 -15.59 1.39
N GLN A 5 26.67 -15.16 2.43
CA GLN A 5 26.88 -15.98 3.62
C GLN A 5 25.53 -16.06 4.33
N SER A 6 24.87 -17.21 4.18
CA SER A 6 23.71 -17.55 4.99
C SER A 6 24.15 -17.59 6.47
N PRO A 7 23.56 -16.76 7.36
CA PRO A 7 23.95 -16.76 8.77
C PRO A 7 23.64 -18.13 9.38
N TYR A 8 24.65 -18.70 10.04
CA TYR A 8 24.56 -20.00 10.70
C TYR A 8 23.41 -20.01 11.70
N LEU A 9 22.44 -20.89 11.50
CA LEU A 9 21.43 -21.20 12.50
C LEU A 9 22.02 -22.09 13.61
N PRO A 10 21.63 -21.88 14.88
CA PRO A 10 20.67 -20.88 15.35
C PRO A 10 21.31 -19.51 15.58
N TYR A 11 20.69 -18.47 15.01
CA TYR A 11 21.06 -17.06 15.18
C TYR A 11 20.98 -16.68 16.65
N ASN A 12 22.07 -16.11 17.18
CA ASN A 12 22.11 -15.59 18.54
C ASN A 12 21.65 -14.12 18.52
N PRO A 13 20.49 -13.78 19.12
CA PRO A 13 19.97 -12.41 19.15
C PRO A 13 20.72 -11.48 20.10
N ASP A 14 21.67 -12.00 20.88
CA ASP A 14 22.62 -11.27 21.73
C ASP A 14 24.00 -11.35 21.08
N GLU A 15 24.27 -10.46 20.11
CA GLU A 15 25.47 -10.50 19.27
C GLU A 15 26.74 -10.21 20.08
N ASN A 16 26.63 -9.32 21.08
CA ASN A 16 27.76 -8.93 21.91
C ASN A 16 27.96 -9.85 23.15
N ALA A 17 27.07 -10.84 23.34
CA ALA A 17 27.06 -11.81 24.43
C ALA A 17 27.03 -11.16 25.82
N ASP A 18 26.38 -10.00 25.97
CA ASP A 18 26.27 -9.30 27.24
C ASP A 18 25.10 -9.79 28.12
N GLY A 19 24.34 -10.78 27.64
CA GLY A 19 23.21 -11.39 28.31
C GLY A 19 21.93 -10.56 28.21
N LEU A 20 21.94 -9.45 27.47
CA LEU A 20 20.80 -8.60 27.18
C LEU A 20 20.64 -8.46 25.67
N ILE A 21 19.40 -8.21 25.23
CA ILE A 21 19.14 -7.78 23.85
C ILE A 21 19.02 -6.27 23.91
N GLY A 22 20.13 -5.59 23.62
CA GLY A 22 20.28 -4.15 23.69
C GLY A 22 20.23 -3.45 22.34
N VAL A 23 20.44 -2.14 22.35
CA VAL A 23 20.50 -1.32 21.13
C VAL A 23 21.66 -1.75 20.23
N ALA A 24 22.75 -2.25 20.81
CA ALA A 24 23.90 -2.75 20.06
C ALA A 24 23.52 -3.98 19.20
N ASP A 25 22.74 -4.91 19.75
CA ASP A 25 22.28 -6.11 19.03
C ASP A 25 21.27 -5.78 17.94
N LEU A 26 20.40 -4.79 18.19
CA LEU A 26 19.48 -4.26 17.18
C LEU A 26 20.22 -3.57 16.02
N GLN A 27 21.32 -2.86 16.30
CA GLN A 27 22.18 -2.28 15.27
C GLN A 27 22.91 -3.36 14.46
N GLY A 28 23.32 -4.45 15.11
CA GLY A 28 23.88 -5.65 14.48
C GLY A 28 22.91 -6.29 13.49
N LEU A 29 21.67 -6.54 13.93
CA LEU A 29 20.55 -7.00 13.09
C LEU A 29 20.32 -6.09 11.88
N LEU A 30 20.22 -4.78 12.12
CA LEU A 30 20.04 -3.79 11.04
C LEU A 30 21.25 -3.72 10.11
N SER A 31 22.46 -4.07 10.56
CA SER A 31 23.63 -4.12 9.68
C SER A 31 23.64 -5.37 8.78
N GLN A 32 23.16 -6.51 9.31
CA GLN A 32 23.09 -7.77 8.57
C GLN A 32 21.89 -7.81 7.61
N TYR A 33 20.73 -7.33 8.06
CA TYR A 33 19.47 -7.35 7.31
C TYR A 33 19.09 -5.99 6.73
N GLY A 34 19.85 -4.91 6.97
CA GLY A 34 19.53 -3.55 6.52
C GLY A 34 19.39 -3.39 5.02
N ASN A 35 20.05 -4.25 4.25
CA ASN A 35 19.92 -4.29 2.79
C ASN A 35 18.66 -5.02 2.31
N GLU A 36 17.99 -5.79 3.18
CA GLU A 36 16.71 -6.46 2.84
C GLU A 36 15.51 -5.51 2.98
N PHE A 37 15.67 -4.39 3.69
CA PHE A 37 14.61 -3.39 3.87
C PHE A 37 14.58 -2.31 2.77
N SER A 38 15.51 -2.32 1.81
CA SER A 38 15.54 -1.34 0.70
C SER A 38 14.55 -1.65 -0.42
N THR A 39 13.76 -2.72 -0.30
CA THR A 39 12.84 -3.16 -1.36
C THR A 39 11.49 -2.47 -1.29
N SER A 40 11.21 -1.71 -0.22
CA SER A 40 9.93 -1.05 -0.01
C SER A 40 10.04 0.45 0.17
N VAL A 41 9.17 1.19 -0.52
CA VAL A 41 8.95 2.62 -0.30
C VAL A 41 7.58 2.78 0.36
N LEU A 42 7.57 3.40 1.54
CA LEU A 42 6.36 3.69 2.30
C LEU A 42 5.93 5.14 2.01
N GLY A 43 4.75 5.31 1.43
CA GLY A 43 3.97 6.55 1.48
C GLY A 43 2.96 6.49 2.63
N GLU A 44 2.33 7.63 2.93
CA GLU A 44 1.39 7.76 4.07
C GLU A 44 0.25 6.72 4.01
N ASP A 45 -0.30 6.46 2.82
CA ASP A 45 -1.43 5.54 2.60
C ASP A 45 -1.11 4.40 1.61
N ILE A 46 0.13 4.30 1.14
CA ILE A 46 0.52 3.34 0.09
C ILE A 46 1.92 2.80 0.34
N ALA A 47 2.09 1.49 0.20
CA ALA A 47 3.39 0.86 0.22
C ALA A 47 3.66 0.17 -1.11
N PHE A 48 4.88 0.29 -1.60
CA PHE A 48 5.36 -0.40 -2.78
C PHE A 48 6.41 -1.43 -2.38
N VAL A 49 6.50 -2.54 -3.11
CA VAL A 49 7.62 -3.47 -3.03
C VAL A 49 8.07 -3.87 -4.43
N ARG A 50 9.38 -3.88 -4.62
CA ARG A 50 10.02 -4.39 -5.83
C ARG A 50 10.33 -5.88 -5.67
N LEU A 51 9.90 -6.67 -6.64
CA LEU A 51 10.36 -8.03 -6.86
C LEU A 51 11.21 -8.06 -8.14
N ASP A 52 12.39 -8.65 -8.05
CA ASP A 52 13.30 -8.67 -9.18
C ASP A 52 12.85 -9.66 -10.26
N ASN A 53 12.88 -9.17 -11.51
CA ASN A 53 13.02 -9.94 -12.74
C ASN A 53 12.19 -11.23 -12.84
N CYS A 54 10.88 -11.08 -13.04
CA CYS A 54 9.98 -12.22 -13.22
C CYS A 54 9.04 -12.06 -14.42
N GLY A 55 8.44 -13.16 -14.86
CA GLY A 55 7.37 -13.12 -15.87
C GLY A 55 6.12 -12.46 -15.32
N LEU A 56 5.18 -12.08 -16.19
CA LEU A 56 3.92 -11.43 -15.81
C LEU A 56 3.12 -12.28 -14.82
N ILE A 57 3.01 -13.59 -15.09
CA ILE A 57 2.24 -14.51 -14.25
C ILE A 57 2.93 -14.70 -12.90
N ASP A 58 4.26 -14.84 -12.89
CA ASP A 58 5.04 -14.93 -11.66
C ASP A 58 4.94 -13.64 -10.84
N CYS A 59 4.98 -12.48 -11.49
CA CYS A 59 4.79 -11.19 -10.83
C CYS A 59 3.42 -11.12 -10.14
N ARG A 60 2.35 -11.45 -10.87
CA ARG A 60 0.99 -11.49 -10.31
C ARG A 60 0.87 -12.49 -9.15
N SER A 61 1.42 -13.69 -9.33
CA SER A 61 1.41 -14.74 -8.31
C SER A 61 2.17 -14.32 -7.06
N ASN A 62 3.37 -13.77 -7.22
CA ASN A 62 4.21 -13.35 -6.12
C ASN A 62 3.63 -12.14 -5.38
N CYS A 63 3.06 -11.16 -6.08
CA CYS A 63 2.34 -10.07 -5.42
C CYS A 63 1.17 -10.60 -4.58
N LYS A 64 0.47 -11.64 -5.03
CA LYS A 64 -0.63 -12.26 -4.26
C LYS A 64 -0.17 -13.20 -3.15
N ALA A 65 1.09 -13.64 -3.17
CA ALA A 65 1.68 -14.44 -2.11
C ALA A 65 2.19 -13.60 -0.93
N LEU A 66 2.34 -12.28 -1.10
CA LEU A 66 2.73 -11.37 -0.03
C LEU A 66 1.61 -11.28 1.05
N PRO A 67 1.97 -11.17 2.35
CA PRO A 67 0.98 -11.04 3.41
C PRO A 67 0.12 -9.79 3.28
N GLY A 68 -1.20 -9.95 3.20
CA GLY A 68 -2.16 -8.85 3.09
C GLY A 68 -2.71 -8.65 1.67
N PRO A 69 -3.34 -7.50 1.40
CA PRO A 69 -4.08 -7.27 0.15
C PRO A 69 -3.20 -6.78 -1.01
N TRP A 70 -1.96 -7.28 -1.12
CA TRP A 70 -1.03 -6.86 -2.17
C TRP A 70 -1.55 -7.17 -3.58
N SER A 71 -1.24 -6.29 -4.51
CA SER A 71 -1.54 -6.43 -5.93
C SER A 71 -0.39 -5.88 -6.77
N MET A 72 -0.29 -6.33 -8.01
CA MET A 72 0.62 -5.72 -8.97
C MET A 72 0.13 -4.30 -9.32
N VAL A 73 1.03 -3.33 -9.43
CA VAL A 73 0.68 -1.92 -9.68
C VAL A 73 -0.14 -1.72 -10.94
N GLY A 74 -1.14 -0.84 -10.88
CA GLY A 74 -1.84 -0.30 -12.05
C GLY A 74 -1.12 0.91 -12.64
N LEU A 75 -1.50 1.35 -13.84
CA LEU A 75 -0.90 2.54 -14.46
C LEU A 75 -1.26 3.81 -13.69
N ASP A 76 -2.50 3.92 -13.21
CA ASP A 76 -2.97 5.08 -12.46
C ASP A 76 -2.19 5.23 -11.14
N VAL A 77 -2.01 4.12 -10.41
CA VAL A 77 -1.20 4.09 -9.18
C VAL A 77 0.24 4.55 -9.43
N VAL A 78 0.82 4.13 -10.56
CA VAL A 78 2.17 4.57 -10.97
C VAL A 78 2.20 6.06 -11.29
N ALA A 79 1.18 6.58 -11.99
CA ALA A 79 1.11 7.98 -12.35
C ALA A 79 1.01 8.90 -11.12
N GLU A 80 0.20 8.50 -10.13
CA GLU A 80 0.02 9.24 -8.87
C GLU A 80 1.25 9.17 -7.95
N ASN A 81 1.99 8.06 -7.99
CA ASN A 81 3.10 7.78 -7.07
C ASN A 81 4.44 7.65 -7.80
N ILE A 82 4.62 8.42 -8.87
CA ILE A 82 5.76 8.26 -9.78
C ILE A 82 7.11 8.46 -9.10
N ASN A 83 7.17 9.28 -8.03
CA ASN A 83 8.39 9.51 -7.28
C ASN A 83 8.83 8.24 -6.53
N GLN A 84 7.90 7.63 -5.78
CA GLN A 84 8.15 6.40 -5.03
C GLN A 84 8.47 5.23 -5.98
N VAL A 85 7.75 5.14 -7.11
CA VAL A 85 8.00 4.11 -8.12
C VAL A 85 9.37 4.31 -8.78
N ALA A 86 9.83 5.55 -8.98
CA ALA A 86 11.13 5.85 -9.57
C ALA A 86 12.32 5.43 -8.68
N GLU A 87 12.13 5.35 -7.36
CA GLU A 87 13.14 4.81 -6.44
C GLU A 87 13.31 3.30 -6.61
N LEU A 88 12.19 2.61 -6.89
CA LEU A 88 12.18 1.16 -7.12
C LEU A 88 12.56 0.80 -8.56
N VAL A 89 12.19 1.61 -9.55
CA VAL A 89 12.45 1.38 -10.97
C VAL A 89 13.21 2.60 -11.51
N PRO A 90 14.55 2.60 -11.39
CA PRO A 90 15.36 3.78 -11.74
C PRO A 90 15.11 4.24 -13.18
N ALA A 91 15.12 5.56 -13.37
CA ALA A 91 14.99 6.17 -14.68
C ALA A 91 16.05 5.60 -15.63
N SER A 92 15.59 4.97 -16.70
CA SER A 92 16.47 4.43 -17.72
C SER A 92 16.65 5.45 -18.84
N ALA A 93 17.78 5.40 -19.57
CA ALA A 93 17.95 6.25 -20.74
C ALA A 93 16.83 5.98 -21.77
N GLN A 94 16.32 7.01 -22.45
CA GLN A 94 15.17 6.92 -23.36
C GLN A 94 15.25 5.73 -24.34
N TYR A 95 16.45 5.43 -24.85
CA TYR A 95 16.67 4.36 -25.84
C TYR A 95 17.27 3.07 -25.27
N SER A 96 17.43 2.98 -23.94
CA SER A 96 17.97 1.77 -23.32
C SER A 96 17.01 0.59 -23.42
N SER A 97 17.54 -0.55 -23.87
CA SER A 97 16.83 -1.82 -24.00
C SER A 97 17.39 -2.82 -22.99
N GLY A 98 16.66 -3.05 -21.90
CA GLY A 98 17.06 -3.95 -20.84
C GLY A 98 15.86 -4.36 -20.00
N PRO A 99 15.80 -5.61 -19.51
CA PRO A 99 14.69 -6.09 -18.69
C PRO A 99 14.41 -5.22 -17.46
N GLN A 100 15.45 -4.66 -16.85
CA GLN A 100 15.41 -3.75 -15.72
C GLN A 100 14.79 -2.37 -16.01
N ASN A 101 14.65 -1.99 -17.28
CA ASN A 101 14.12 -0.69 -17.69
C ASN A 101 12.59 -0.70 -17.78
N TYR A 102 11.98 -1.87 -17.70
CA TYR A 102 10.56 -2.09 -17.92
C TYR A 102 9.97 -2.81 -16.71
N MET A 103 8.80 -2.37 -16.27
CA MET A 103 8.03 -3.03 -15.23
C MET A 103 6.69 -3.54 -15.72
N TRP A 104 6.20 -4.61 -15.10
CA TRP A 104 4.83 -5.09 -15.29
C TRP A 104 3.81 -4.18 -14.59
N TYR A 105 2.63 -4.02 -15.19
CA TYR A 105 1.49 -3.34 -14.56
C TYR A 105 0.15 -4.01 -14.90
N GLY A 106 -0.90 -3.72 -14.11
CA GLY A 106 -2.09 -4.56 -13.92
C GLY A 106 -3.31 -4.29 -14.78
N ASP A 107 -3.34 -3.22 -15.59
CA ASP A 107 -4.58 -2.70 -16.22
C ASP A 107 -5.05 -3.42 -17.49
N GLY A 108 -5.16 -4.75 -17.45
CA GLY A 108 -6.07 -5.43 -18.37
C GLY A 108 -5.66 -6.83 -18.84
N ALA A 109 -6.68 -7.53 -19.32
CA ALA A 109 -6.71 -8.93 -19.68
C ALA A 109 -5.48 -9.43 -20.47
N SER A 110 -4.71 -10.32 -19.84
CA SER A 110 -3.82 -11.27 -20.51
C SER A 110 -2.63 -10.73 -21.31
N SER A 111 -2.49 -9.43 -21.51
CA SER A 111 -1.44 -8.86 -22.34
C SER A 111 -0.29 -8.34 -21.47
N GLY A 112 0.91 -8.86 -21.74
CA GLY A 112 2.15 -8.41 -21.14
C GLY A 112 2.48 -6.99 -21.57
N THR A 113 1.72 -6.01 -21.12
CA THR A 113 2.08 -4.62 -21.29
C THR A 113 3.04 -4.24 -20.17
N THR A 114 4.13 -3.61 -20.56
CA THR A 114 5.18 -3.12 -19.68
C THR A 114 5.25 -1.61 -19.80
N VAL A 115 5.64 -0.97 -18.70
CA VAL A 115 5.90 0.47 -18.68
C VAL A 115 7.38 0.69 -18.44
N LYS A 116 7.96 1.60 -19.21
CA LYS A 116 9.31 2.11 -19.03
C LYS A 116 9.26 3.52 -18.47
N TYR A 117 9.98 3.73 -17.36
CA TYR A 117 10.22 5.05 -16.81
C TYR A 117 11.53 5.63 -17.36
N TYR A 118 11.45 6.84 -17.91
CA TYR A 118 12.59 7.57 -18.45
C TYR A 118 12.39 9.08 -18.33
N ALA A 119 13.48 9.85 -18.45
CA ALA A 119 13.46 11.30 -18.49
C ALA A 119 14.07 11.80 -19.81
N VAL A 120 13.44 12.81 -20.42
CA VAL A 120 13.96 13.53 -21.60
C VAL A 120 13.79 15.01 -21.34
N ASP A 121 14.89 15.78 -21.41
CA ASP A 121 14.88 17.23 -21.20
C ASP A 121 14.21 17.67 -19.87
N GLY A 122 14.39 16.87 -18.81
CA GLY A 122 13.78 17.12 -17.50
C GLY A 122 12.31 16.71 -17.37
N ILE A 123 11.69 16.23 -18.44
CA ILE A 123 10.32 15.70 -18.44
C ILE A 123 10.36 14.21 -18.09
N ARG A 124 9.61 13.84 -17.04
CA ARG A 124 9.35 12.44 -16.69
C ARG A 124 8.29 11.87 -17.63
N ALA A 125 8.60 10.72 -18.23
CA ALA A 125 7.72 10.07 -19.18
C ALA A 125 7.59 8.58 -18.89
N LEU A 126 6.42 8.04 -19.22
CA LEU A 126 6.13 6.62 -19.25
C LEU A 126 5.92 6.20 -20.70
N SER A 127 6.62 5.15 -21.13
CA SER A 127 6.39 4.52 -22.43
C SER A 127 5.83 3.13 -22.20
N THR A 128 4.70 2.83 -22.84
CA THR A 128 4.10 1.51 -22.84
C THR A 128 4.67 0.66 -23.97
N SER A 129 4.91 -0.62 -23.69
CA SER A 129 5.37 -1.58 -24.68
C SER A 129 4.73 -2.94 -24.44
N THR A 130 4.32 -3.62 -25.50
CA THR A 130 3.85 -5.00 -25.42
C THR A 130 5.04 -5.97 -25.39
N SER A 131 4.95 -6.95 -24.50
CA SER A 131 5.96 -7.93 -24.18
C SER A 131 5.28 -9.28 -23.98
N LEU A 132 6.01 -10.36 -24.25
CA LEU A 132 5.52 -11.70 -23.98
C LEU A 132 5.52 -11.94 -22.47
N GLY A 133 4.50 -12.62 -21.95
CA GLY A 133 4.29 -12.82 -20.52
C GLY A 133 5.42 -13.55 -19.79
N TYR A 134 6.30 -14.26 -20.50
CA TYR A 134 7.49 -14.92 -19.94
C TYR A 134 8.74 -14.02 -19.91
N THR A 135 8.67 -12.80 -20.47
CA THR A 135 9.83 -11.92 -20.52
C THR A 135 10.14 -11.43 -19.11
N SER A 136 11.40 -11.52 -18.70
CA SER A 136 11.85 -10.98 -17.42
C SER A 136 11.69 -9.46 -17.39
N ARG A 137 10.93 -8.93 -16.44
CA ARG A 137 10.73 -7.50 -16.20
C ARG A 137 10.72 -7.23 -14.70
N VAL A 138 10.88 -5.96 -14.33
CA VAL A 138 10.70 -5.55 -12.93
C VAL A 138 9.24 -5.78 -12.54
N CYS A 139 9.04 -6.33 -11.35
CA CYS A 139 7.71 -6.48 -10.78
C CYS A 139 7.57 -5.51 -9.62
N VAL A 140 6.51 -4.70 -9.65
CA VAL A 140 6.19 -3.79 -8.56
C VAL A 140 4.83 -4.19 -8.02
N CYS A 141 4.80 -4.56 -6.75
CA CYS A 141 3.58 -4.78 -6.02
C CYS A 141 3.28 -3.54 -5.18
N TYR A 142 2.00 -3.27 -4.94
CA TYR A 142 1.58 -2.24 -4.02
C TYR A 142 0.47 -2.75 -3.11
N VAL A 143 0.32 -2.05 -2.00
CA VAL A 143 -0.86 -2.10 -1.15
C VAL A 143 -1.21 -0.66 -0.80
N ALA A 144 -2.50 -0.34 -0.89
CA ALA A 144 -3.02 0.95 -0.49
C ALA A 144 -3.99 0.77 0.67
N GLN A 145 -3.86 1.61 1.69
CA GLN A 145 -4.86 1.78 2.72
C GLN A 145 -5.81 2.88 2.26
N TYR A 146 -7.01 2.49 1.84
CA TYR A 146 -8.04 3.48 1.56
C TYR A 146 -8.61 4.02 2.87
N PRO A 147 -9.02 5.30 2.92
CA PRO A 147 -9.71 5.85 4.07
C PRO A 147 -10.90 4.98 4.44
N HIS A 148 -10.91 4.43 5.65
CA HIS A 148 -12.03 3.66 6.14
C HIS A 148 -13.17 4.60 6.52
N VAL A 149 -14.40 4.21 6.23
CA VAL A 149 -15.59 4.96 6.66
C VAL A 149 -16.15 4.29 7.91
N GLU A 150 -16.32 5.06 8.97
CA GLU A 150 -17.04 4.65 10.18
C GLU A 150 -18.49 5.08 10.08
N TYR A 151 -19.39 4.23 10.57
CA TYR A 151 -20.82 4.51 10.66
C TYR A 151 -21.27 4.43 12.11
N ASP A 152 -22.17 5.32 12.51
CA ASP A 152 -22.81 5.26 13.82
C ASP A 152 -24.22 5.86 13.78
N PHE A 153 -25.01 5.65 14.83
CA PHE A 153 -26.42 6.03 14.89
C PHE A 153 -26.77 6.66 16.24
N CYS A 154 -27.56 7.73 16.18
CA CYS A 154 -28.35 8.19 17.32
C CYS A 154 -29.75 7.61 17.18
N TYR A 155 -30.34 7.11 18.26
CA TYR A 155 -31.70 6.55 18.22
C TYR A 155 -32.52 6.95 19.45
N LEU A 156 -33.83 7.07 19.26
CA LEU A 156 -34.84 7.26 20.29
C LEU A 156 -35.79 6.06 20.26
N GLU A 157 -35.89 5.31 21.36
CA GLU A 157 -36.59 4.02 21.40
C GLU A 157 -38.12 4.10 21.46
N SER A 158 -38.69 5.23 21.88
CA SER A 158 -40.15 5.39 21.99
C SER A 158 -40.61 6.85 21.90
N LEU A 159 -41.74 7.08 21.24
CA LEU A 159 -42.46 8.35 21.14
C LEU A 159 -43.87 8.24 21.77
N PRO A 160 -44.38 9.29 22.45
CA PRO A 160 -43.68 10.54 22.77
C PRO A 160 -42.69 10.31 23.93
N GLY A 161 -41.40 10.43 23.64
CA GLY A 161 -40.31 10.34 24.60
C GLY A 161 -39.64 11.69 24.71
N ASP A 162 -38.86 11.87 25.78
CA ASP A 162 -37.94 13.00 25.89
C ASP A 162 -36.92 12.91 24.76
N ASP A 163 -36.92 13.87 23.84
CA ASP A 163 -36.00 13.90 22.71
C ASP A 163 -34.67 14.59 23.05
N ALA A 164 -34.45 14.98 24.31
CA ALA A 164 -33.21 15.57 24.78
C ALA A 164 -32.01 14.64 24.52
N ASP A 165 -32.10 13.36 24.94
CA ASP A 165 -31.01 12.39 24.74
C ASP A 165 -30.69 12.18 23.25
N PHE A 166 -31.72 12.23 22.39
CA PHE A 166 -31.55 12.09 20.95
C PHE A 166 -30.84 13.32 20.35
N ARG A 167 -31.21 14.53 20.77
CA ARG A 167 -30.57 15.78 20.34
C ARG A 167 -29.14 15.90 20.87
N ASP A 168 -28.91 15.55 22.12
CA ASP A 168 -27.59 15.54 22.74
C ASP A 168 -26.64 14.58 22.01
N CYS A 169 -27.14 13.41 21.60
CA CYS A 169 -26.37 12.49 20.75
C CYS A 169 -26.02 13.12 19.40
N ILE A 170 -26.98 13.76 18.71
CA ILE A 170 -26.75 14.42 17.41
C ILE A 170 -25.71 15.54 17.54
N ASP A 171 -25.80 16.37 18.57
CA ASP A 171 -24.90 17.50 18.80
C ASP A 171 -23.49 17.01 19.18
N ALA A 172 -23.39 15.96 20.01
CA ALA A 172 -22.12 15.32 20.35
C ALA A 172 -21.45 14.69 19.11
N LYS A 173 -22.22 14.03 18.24
CA LYS A 173 -21.70 13.46 16.99
C LYS A 173 -21.25 14.56 16.02
N SER A 174 -22.08 15.59 15.83
CA SER A 174 -21.77 16.71 14.94
C SER A 174 -20.50 17.47 15.38
N SER A 175 -20.34 17.70 16.69
CA SER A 175 -19.14 18.34 17.23
C SER A 175 -17.89 17.46 17.17
N ALA A 176 -18.04 16.13 17.20
CA ALA A 176 -16.96 15.16 16.98
C ALA A 176 -16.63 14.90 15.49
N GLY A 177 -17.19 15.70 14.56
CA GLY A 177 -16.88 15.63 13.13
C GLY A 177 -17.64 14.55 12.36
N TRP A 178 -18.71 14.00 12.93
CA TRP A 178 -19.59 13.07 12.21
C TRP A 178 -20.54 13.82 11.28
N ILE A 179 -20.77 13.25 10.09
CA ILE A 179 -21.61 13.82 9.04
C ILE A 179 -22.94 13.05 8.99
N PRO A 180 -24.11 13.70 9.12
CA PRO A 180 -25.39 13.01 9.08
C PRO A 180 -25.67 12.44 7.68
N LEU A 181 -26.07 11.17 7.64
CA LEU A 181 -26.59 10.51 6.45
C LEU A 181 -28.07 10.87 6.30
N THR A 182 -28.38 11.78 5.39
CA THR A 182 -29.76 12.22 5.10
C THR A 182 -30.48 12.79 6.34
N GLY A 183 -31.82 12.92 6.27
CA GLY A 183 -32.62 13.42 7.39
C GLY A 183 -32.93 12.35 8.44
N VAL A 184 -33.52 12.77 9.55
CA VAL A 184 -34.00 11.88 10.61
C VAL A 184 -35.09 10.98 10.05
N ALA A 185 -34.92 9.67 10.23
CA ALA A 185 -35.91 8.69 9.86
C ALA A 185 -36.76 8.31 11.09
N GLN A 186 -38.04 8.06 10.86
CA GLN A 186 -39.01 7.74 11.90
C GLN A 186 -39.73 6.45 11.54
N ASP A 187 -39.75 5.49 12.47
CA ASP A 187 -40.44 4.20 12.27
C ASP A 187 -41.10 3.72 13.57
N TYR A 188 -42.38 3.36 13.53
CA TYR A 188 -43.18 2.88 14.69
C TYR A 188 -42.94 3.62 16.02
N GLY A 189 -42.87 4.96 16.00
CA GLY A 189 -42.63 5.74 17.21
C GLY A 189 -41.17 5.75 17.67
N ARG A 190 -40.23 5.37 16.82
CA ARG A 190 -38.78 5.50 17.01
C ARG A 190 -38.23 6.53 16.06
N MET A 191 -37.15 7.19 16.45
CA MET A 191 -36.38 8.07 15.58
C MET A 191 -34.95 7.57 15.51
N TYR A 192 -34.34 7.68 14.34
CA TYR A 192 -32.93 7.36 14.14
C TYR A 192 -32.29 8.36 13.17
N GLN A 193 -31.08 8.80 13.52
CA GLN A 193 -30.21 9.57 12.64
C GLN A 193 -28.92 8.78 12.46
N ALA A 194 -28.66 8.38 11.22
CA ALA A 194 -27.42 7.73 10.84
C ALA A 194 -26.35 8.79 10.56
N PHE A 195 -25.09 8.44 10.84
CA PHE A 195 -23.92 9.28 10.61
C PHE A 195 -22.81 8.48 9.96
N TRP A 196 -21.91 9.19 9.27
CA TRP A 196 -20.65 8.65 8.78
C TRP A 196 -19.50 9.62 9.05
N ARG A 197 -18.27 9.11 9.12
CA ARG A 197 -17.04 9.92 9.07
C ARG A 197 -15.89 9.11 8.50
N TRP A 198 -14.82 9.79 8.13
CA TRP A 198 -13.53 9.13 7.89
C TRP A 198 -12.97 8.61 9.23
N SER A 199 -12.56 7.36 9.24
CA SER A 199 -11.82 6.74 10.35
C SER A 199 -10.50 7.48 10.52
N GLN A 200 -10.13 7.75 11.78
CA GLN A 200 -8.91 8.48 12.15
C GLN A 200 -7.75 7.53 12.40
#